data_AF-A0A2D3NVY1-F1
#
_entry.id   AF-A0A2D3NVY1-F1
#
_cell.length_a   1.000
_cell.length_b   1.000
_cell.length_c   1.000
_cell.angle_alpha   90.00
_cell.angle_beta   90.00
_cell.angle_gamma   90.00
#
_symmetry.space_group_name_H-M   'P 1'
#
loop_
_entity.id
_entity.type
_entity.pdbx_description
1 polymer ?
#
loop_
_entity_poly.entity_id
_entity_poly.type
_entity_poly.pdbx_seq_one_letter_code
_entity_poly.pdbx_strand_id
1 'polypeptide(L)'
;MKKLLAIVSIVIIILAGTSAYQLSKKDKYNLVLEIDKDKPLKESLSTLPVSNNPFFKLYLKFRNSGRNIKAGSYELRGKYNIVELISMLESGKSKVFKFTIIEGSTVKNVIDKLVANGKGTRENYMKAFKEIDFPYPTPDGNFEGYLYPETYFIPESYDEKAVLNIFLKEFLKRFPVEKYTDKEEFYQKLIMASILEREAALDSEKPLMASVFYNRIAKNMTLSADSTVNFVFNYEKKRIYYKDLEVQSPYNTYKNKGLPPGPICNPTVSSVDAAYNPADTEFLFFVTKGGGAHFFSKTYKEHLDFQKNNK
;
A
#
# COMPACT_ATOMS: atom_id res chain seq x y z
N MET A 1 14.85 -25.46 63.01
CA MET A 1 13.59 -25.44 62.25
C MET A 1 13.00 -24.03 62.07
N LYS A 2 12.69 -23.27 63.13
CA LYS A 2 12.07 -21.92 63.00
C LYS A 2 12.85 -20.90 62.14
N LYS A 3 14.19 -20.84 62.27
CA LYS A 3 15.04 -19.97 61.44
C LYS A 3 15.05 -20.35 59.95
N LEU A 4 15.01 -21.65 59.64
CA LEU A 4 14.97 -22.16 58.26
C LEU A 4 13.63 -21.81 57.59
N LEU A 5 12.52 -22.01 58.30
CA LEU A 5 11.19 -21.62 57.83
C LEU A 5 11.09 -20.11 57.56
N ALA A 6 11.65 -19.27 58.44
CA ALA A 6 11.68 -17.82 58.24
C ALA A 6 12.47 -17.41 56.99
N ILE A 7 13.62 -18.02 56.73
CA ILE A 7 14.42 -17.76 55.52
C ILE A 7 13.65 -18.17 54.26
N VAL A 8 13.02 -19.35 54.27
CA VAL A 8 12.21 -19.84 53.15
C VAL A 8 11.03 -18.89 52.86
N SER A 9 10.33 -18.42 53.90
CA SER A 9 9.23 -17.46 53.75
C SER A 9 9.70 -16.13 53.15
N ILE A 10 10.85 -15.60 53.59
CA ILE A 10 11.42 -14.36 53.04
C ILE A 10 11.77 -14.54 51.56
N VAL A 11 12.40 -15.66 51.19
CA VAL A 11 12.73 -15.98 49.80
C VAL A 11 11.48 -16.07 48.93
N ILE A 12 10.41 -16.70 49.42
CA ILE A 12 9.12 -16.77 48.71
C ILE A 12 8.52 -15.37 48.52
N ILE A 13 8.56 -14.51 49.54
CA ILE A 13 8.03 -13.13 49.44
C ILE A 13 8.83 -12.33 48.41
N ILE A 14 10.16 -12.44 48.40
CA ILE A 14 11.02 -11.77 47.42
C ILE A 14 10.75 -12.29 46.01
N LEU A 15 10.63 -13.60 45.82
CA LEU A 15 10.27 -14.23 44.55
C LEU A 15 8.87 -13.80 44.08
N ALA A 16 7.89 -13.72 44.99
CA ALA A 16 6.54 -13.26 44.68
C ALA A 16 6.54 -11.77 44.30
N GLY A 17 7.25 -10.93 45.05
CA GLY A 17 7.36 -9.50 44.78
C GLY A 17 8.07 -9.22 43.46
N THR A 18 9.17 -9.91 43.16
CA THR A 18 9.87 -9.80 41.88
C THR A 18 9.04 -10.32 40.71
N SER A 19 8.32 -11.43 40.88
CA SER A 19 7.40 -11.96 39.86
C SER A 19 6.27 -10.98 39.57
N ALA A 20 5.64 -10.43 40.62
CA ALA A 20 4.58 -9.43 40.50
C ALA A 20 5.08 -8.15 39.82
N TYR A 21 6.27 -7.68 40.17
CA TYR A 21 6.91 -6.53 39.53
C TYR A 21 7.14 -6.79 38.03
N GLN A 22 7.73 -7.94 37.67
CA GLN A 22 8.02 -8.27 36.27
C GLN A 22 6.75 -8.47 35.43
N LEU A 23 5.69 -9.05 36.01
CA LEU A 23 4.40 -9.22 35.33
C LEU A 23 3.62 -7.90 35.20
N SER A 24 3.89 -6.91 36.07
CA SER A 24 3.23 -5.60 36.06
C SER A 24 4.00 -4.55 35.25
N LYS A 25 5.31 -4.74 35.06
CA LYS A 25 6.15 -3.86 34.26
C LYS A 25 5.60 -3.78 32.83
N LYS A 26 5.43 -2.55 32.35
CA LYS A 26 4.96 -2.28 30.99
C LYS A 26 6.13 -2.03 30.04
N ASP A 27 6.18 -2.78 28.96
CA ASP A 27 7.13 -2.60 27.87
C ASP A 27 6.44 -1.89 26.70
N LYS A 28 7.21 -1.11 25.93
CA LYS A 28 6.69 -0.38 24.76
C LYS A 28 6.73 -1.29 23.53
N TYR A 29 5.61 -1.37 22.81
CA TYR A 29 5.45 -2.12 21.57
C TYR A 29 5.08 -1.17 20.43
N ASN A 30 5.68 -1.42 19.27
CA ASN A 30 5.36 -0.77 18.01
C ASN A 30 5.67 -1.74 16.87
N LEU A 31 4.94 -2.86 16.83
CA LEU A 31 5.15 -3.93 15.86
C LEU A 31 3.82 -4.61 15.51
N VAL A 32 3.80 -5.30 14.37
CA VAL A 32 2.71 -6.22 14.04
C VAL A 32 3.19 -7.64 14.29
N LEU A 33 2.46 -8.36 15.14
CA LEU A 33 2.72 -9.76 15.46
C LEU A 33 1.85 -10.65 14.58
N GLU A 34 2.48 -11.54 13.82
CA GLU A 34 1.77 -12.53 13.00
C GLU A 34 1.77 -13.90 13.70
N ILE A 35 0.56 -14.37 14.07
CA ILE A 35 0.36 -15.69 14.66
C ILE A 35 -0.20 -16.60 13.59
N ASP A 36 0.67 -17.43 13.05
CA ASP A 36 0.37 -18.43 12.03
C ASP A 36 -0.16 -19.70 12.69
N LYS A 37 -1.26 -20.23 12.17
CA LYS A 37 -1.89 -21.47 12.65
C LYS A 37 -1.10 -22.72 12.26
N ASP A 38 -0.31 -22.64 11.18
CA ASP A 38 0.42 -23.76 10.59
C ASP A 38 1.85 -23.87 11.16
N LYS A 39 2.25 -22.92 12.01
CA LYS A 39 3.55 -22.89 12.69
C LYS A 39 3.41 -23.05 14.21
N PRO A 40 4.45 -23.54 14.91
CA PRO A 40 4.45 -23.57 16.37
C PRO A 40 4.30 -22.16 16.95
N LEU A 41 3.34 -21.96 17.86
CA LEU A 41 3.08 -20.66 18.52
C LEU A 41 4.35 -20.00 19.10
N LYS A 42 5.31 -20.80 19.57
CA LYS A 42 6.59 -20.33 20.07
C LYS A 42 7.40 -19.53 19.02
N GLU A 43 7.31 -19.92 17.75
CA GLU A 43 7.96 -19.22 16.64
C GLU A 43 7.36 -17.83 16.46
N SER A 44 6.03 -17.72 16.35
CA SER A 44 5.35 -16.42 16.25
C SER A 44 5.67 -15.50 17.43
N LEU A 45 5.61 -16.02 18.66
CA LEU A 45 5.85 -15.23 19.87
C LEU A 45 7.33 -14.85 20.07
N SER A 46 8.28 -15.47 19.35
CA SER A 46 9.70 -15.16 19.47
C SER A 46 10.05 -13.72 19.06
N THR A 47 9.23 -13.14 18.19
CA THR A 47 9.34 -11.75 17.71
C THR A 47 9.04 -10.70 18.79
N LEU A 48 8.39 -11.09 19.89
CA LEU A 48 8.09 -10.19 21.00
C LEU A 48 9.36 -9.89 21.81
N PRO A 49 9.62 -8.63 22.19
CA PRO A 49 10.76 -8.28 23.06
C PRO A 49 10.79 -9.07 24.39
N VAL A 50 9.62 -9.43 24.91
CA VAL A 50 9.46 -10.20 26.15
C VAL A 50 9.61 -11.71 25.97
N SER A 51 9.80 -12.22 24.74
CA SER A 51 9.81 -13.65 24.44
C SER A 51 10.87 -14.44 25.21
N ASN A 52 12.00 -13.80 25.50
CA ASN A 52 13.11 -14.37 26.26
C ASN A 52 12.97 -14.23 27.78
N ASN A 53 12.00 -13.44 28.26
CA ASN A 53 11.78 -13.22 29.68
C ASN A 53 11.27 -14.52 30.36
N PRO A 54 11.94 -15.03 31.42
CA PRO A 54 11.51 -16.26 32.09
C PRO A 54 10.11 -16.15 32.70
N PHE A 55 9.71 -14.96 33.17
CA PHE A 55 8.37 -14.71 33.69
C PHE A 55 7.30 -14.75 32.60
N PHE A 56 7.62 -14.34 31.37
CA PHE A 56 6.72 -14.48 30.22
C PHE A 56 6.47 -15.95 29.89
N LYS A 57 7.52 -16.76 29.81
CA LYS A 57 7.42 -18.21 29.55
C LYS A 57 6.66 -18.93 30.67
N LEU A 58 6.93 -18.58 31.93
CA LEU A 58 6.25 -19.14 33.07
C LEU A 58 4.75 -18.79 33.06
N TYR A 59 4.41 -17.52 32.81
CA TYR A 59 3.02 -17.08 32.75
C TYR A 59 2.26 -17.67 31.56
N LEU A 60 2.89 -17.82 30.39
CA LEU A 60 2.32 -18.57 29.26
C LEU A 60 1.99 -20.02 29.63
N LYS A 61 2.89 -20.72 30.36
CA LYS A 61 2.61 -22.09 30.84
C LYS A 61 1.40 -22.12 31.76
N PHE A 62 1.29 -21.18 32.69
CA PHE A 62 0.10 -21.03 33.55
C PHE A 62 -1.17 -20.75 32.73
N ARG A 63 -1.07 -20.03 31.61
CA ARG A 63 -2.17 -19.78 30.65
C ARG A 63 -2.30 -20.90 29.62
N ASN A 64 -2.29 -22.16 30.06
CA ASN A 64 -2.44 -23.35 29.20
C ASN A 64 -1.47 -23.37 28.00
N SER A 65 -0.22 -22.95 28.24
CA SER A 65 0.82 -22.81 27.21
C SER A 65 0.43 -21.92 26.02
N GLY A 66 -0.48 -20.97 26.22
CA GLY A 66 -0.96 -20.06 25.18
C GLY A 66 -1.91 -20.70 24.16
N ARG A 67 -2.46 -21.90 24.41
CA ARG A 67 -3.40 -22.57 23.49
C ARG A 67 -4.67 -21.76 23.17
N ASN A 68 -5.03 -20.81 24.04
CA ASN A 68 -6.18 -19.92 23.85
C ASN A 68 -5.85 -18.69 22.99
N ILE A 69 -4.57 -18.47 22.64
CA ILE A 69 -4.16 -17.39 21.75
C ILE A 69 -4.73 -17.67 20.36
N LYS A 70 -5.46 -16.69 19.82
CA LYS A 70 -6.10 -16.85 18.52
C LYS A 70 -5.08 -16.54 17.40
N ALA A 71 -5.12 -17.31 16.32
CA ALA A 71 -4.33 -17.02 15.12
C ALA A 71 -4.79 -15.73 14.43
N GLY A 72 -3.87 -15.05 13.75
CA GLY A 72 -4.12 -13.79 13.05
C GLY A 72 -2.97 -12.79 13.16
N SER A 73 -3.10 -11.66 12.49
CA SER A 73 -2.18 -10.52 12.65
C SER A 73 -2.69 -9.62 13.78
N TYR A 74 -1.78 -9.13 14.62
CA TYR A 74 -2.09 -8.26 15.75
C TYR A 74 -1.24 -7.00 15.68
N GLU A 75 -1.89 -5.85 15.67
CA GLU A 75 -1.18 -4.58 15.78
C GLU A 75 -0.92 -4.25 17.26
N LEU A 76 0.36 -4.22 17.64
CA LEU A 76 0.80 -3.92 19.00
C LEU A 76 1.37 -2.49 19.05
N ARG A 77 0.54 -1.52 19.42
CA ARG A 77 0.94 -0.11 19.59
C ARG A 77 0.64 0.39 20.99
N GLY A 78 1.66 0.63 21.79
CA GLY A 78 1.50 1.21 23.13
C GLY A 78 2.40 0.57 24.17
N LYS A 79 1.98 0.63 25.45
CA LYS A 79 2.69 0.03 26.57
C LYS A 79 1.83 -1.07 27.18
N TYR A 80 2.32 -2.30 27.15
CA TYR A 80 1.63 -3.46 27.68
C TYR A 80 2.52 -4.21 28.67
N ASN A 81 1.93 -4.73 29.73
CA ASN A 81 2.58 -5.76 30.53
C ASN A 81 2.29 -7.16 29.98
N ILE A 82 2.94 -8.19 30.54
CA ILE A 82 2.81 -9.58 30.10
C ILE A 82 1.35 -10.07 30.17
N VAL A 83 0.62 -9.68 31.23
CA VAL A 83 -0.78 -10.09 31.46
C VAL A 83 -1.70 -9.47 30.43
N GLU A 84 -1.57 -8.16 30.20
CA GLU A 84 -2.33 -7.39 29.21
C GLU A 84 -2.09 -7.92 27.80
N LEU A 85 -0.82 -8.17 27.44
CA LEU A 85 -0.43 -8.69 26.13
C LEU A 85 -1.09 -10.05 25.86
N ILE A 86 -0.91 -11.03 26.75
CA ILE A 86 -1.48 -12.38 26.53
C ILE A 86 -3.00 -12.32 26.49
N SER A 87 -3.63 -11.54 27.38
CA SER A 87 -5.09 -11.41 27.41
C SER A 87 -5.64 -10.78 26.12
N MET A 88 -4.91 -9.84 25.52
CA MET A 88 -5.25 -9.26 24.22
C MET A 88 -5.09 -10.27 23.07
N LEU A 89 -4.03 -11.08 23.09
CA LEU A 89 -3.82 -12.14 22.09
C LEU A 89 -4.89 -13.24 22.18
N GLU A 90 -5.26 -13.66 23.39
CA GLU A 90 -6.33 -14.63 23.65
C GLU A 90 -7.72 -14.08 23.29
N SER A 91 -8.01 -12.82 23.61
CA SER A 91 -9.30 -12.20 23.27
C SER A 91 -9.43 -11.92 21.78
N GLY A 92 -8.34 -11.62 21.08
CA GLY A 92 -8.36 -11.16 19.69
C GLY A 92 -8.63 -9.67 19.54
N LYS A 93 -8.59 -8.88 20.63
CA LYS A 93 -9.05 -7.48 20.69
C LYS A 93 -8.26 -6.48 19.82
N SER A 94 -7.15 -6.90 19.22
CA SER A 94 -6.31 -6.09 18.32
C SER A 94 -5.97 -6.81 17.01
N LYS A 95 -6.81 -7.77 16.62
CA LYS A 95 -6.65 -8.42 15.32
C LYS A 95 -6.83 -7.42 14.19
N VAL A 96 -5.95 -7.52 13.22
CA VAL A 96 -5.95 -6.74 11.99
C VAL A 96 -5.95 -7.68 10.79
N PHE A 97 -6.63 -7.25 9.74
CA PHE A 97 -6.56 -7.82 8.40
C PHE A 97 -5.42 -7.14 7.63
N LYS A 98 -4.44 -7.94 7.22
CA LYS A 98 -3.32 -7.48 6.38
C LYS A 98 -3.79 -7.37 4.93
N PHE A 99 -3.70 -6.19 4.35
CA PHE A 99 -4.17 -5.91 2.99
C PHE A 99 -3.13 -5.13 2.20
N THR A 100 -2.68 -5.68 1.07
CA THR A 100 -1.71 -5.01 0.20
C THR A 100 -2.40 -4.45 -1.04
N ILE A 101 -2.26 -3.14 -1.23
CA ILE A 101 -2.53 -2.44 -2.48
C ILE A 101 -1.28 -2.53 -3.34
N ILE A 102 -1.40 -3.16 -4.52
CA ILE A 102 -0.29 -3.33 -5.44
C ILE A 102 -0.15 -2.05 -6.27
N GLU A 103 1.08 -1.66 -6.58
CA GLU A 103 1.41 -0.54 -7.47
C GLU A 103 0.68 -0.67 -8.81
N GLY A 104 0.17 0.46 -9.31
CA GLY A 104 -0.57 0.46 -10.57
C GLY A 104 -1.96 -0.19 -10.50
N SER A 105 -2.49 -0.52 -9.31
CA SER A 105 -3.88 -0.96 -9.13
C SER A 105 -4.85 0.21 -9.27
N THR A 106 -6.03 -0.03 -9.84
CA THR A 106 -7.12 0.96 -9.82
C THR A 106 -7.87 0.96 -8.48
N VAL A 107 -8.61 2.03 -8.18
CA VAL A 107 -9.54 2.05 -7.05
C VAL A 107 -10.53 0.89 -7.15
N LYS A 108 -11.07 0.63 -8.34
CA LYS A 108 -11.96 -0.51 -8.58
C LYS A 108 -11.30 -1.84 -8.18
N ASN A 109 -10.05 -2.09 -8.59
CA ASN A 109 -9.34 -3.33 -8.23
C ASN A 109 -9.14 -3.44 -6.71
N VAL A 110 -8.83 -2.33 -6.04
CA VAL A 110 -8.67 -2.29 -4.58
C VAL A 110 -9.99 -2.65 -3.88
N ILE A 111 -11.10 -2.01 -4.27
CA ILE A 111 -12.41 -2.28 -3.68
C ILE A 111 -12.87 -3.72 -3.97
N ASP A 112 -12.70 -4.20 -5.21
CA ASP A 112 -13.06 -5.57 -5.59
C ASP A 112 -12.28 -6.60 -4.75
N LYS A 113 -10.99 -6.35 -4.48
CA LYS A 113 -10.16 -7.22 -3.63
C LYS A 113 -10.59 -7.17 -2.17
N LEU A 114 -11.00 -6.02 -1.64
CA LEU A 114 -11.56 -5.93 -0.29
C LEU A 114 -12.85 -6.76 -0.17
N VAL A 115 -13.79 -6.55 -1.10
CA VAL A 115 -15.06 -7.28 -1.15
C VAL A 115 -14.83 -8.79 -1.29
N ALA A 116 -13.89 -9.22 -2.13
CA ALA A 116 -13.54 -10.64 -2.29
C ALA A 116 -12.97 -11.28 -1.02
N ASN A 117 -12.36 -10.49 -0.13
CA ASN A 117 -11.90 -10.95 1.20
C ASN A 117 -13.01 -10.85 2.27
N GLY A 118 -14.26 -10.64 1.86
CA GLY A 118 -15.39 -10.42 2.76
C GLY A 118 -15.32 -9.10 3.50
N LYS A 119 -14.52 -8.13 3.01
CA LYS A 119 -14.25 -6.89 3.71
C LYS A 119 -15.15 -5.73 3.28
N GLY A 120 -16.44 -5.83 3.57
CA GLY A 120 -17.46 -4.83 3.24
C GLY A 120 -18.13 -5.06 1.89
N THR A 121 -18.96 -4.11 1.44
CA THR A 121 -19.65 -4.19 0.14
C THR A 121 -19.25 -3.05 -0.78
N ARG A 122 -19.33 -3.27 -2.10
CA ARG A 122 -19.04 -2.22 -3.08
C ARG A 122 -19.94 -0.99 -2.87
N GLU A 123 -21.23 -1.21 -2.57
CA GLU A 123 -22.18 -0.13 -2.31
C GLU A 123 -21.75 0.74 -1.12
N ASN A 124 -21.33 0.12 0.00
CA ASN A 124 -20.89 0.85 1.17
C ASN A 124 -19.60 1.64 0.91
N TYR A 125 -18.63 1.09 0.17
CA TYR A 125 -17.44 1.85 -0.23
C TYR A 125 -17.81 3.06 -1.11
N MET A 126 -18.71 2.89 -2.08
CA MET A 126 -19.15 4.00 -2.93
C MET A 126 -19.92 5.07 -2.14
N LYS A 127 -20.68 4.70 -1.11
CA LYS A 127 -21.28 5.65 -0.18
C LYS A 127 -20.20 6.35 0.65
N ALA A 128 -19.26 5.60 1.22
CA ALA A 128 -18.18 6.12 2.04
C ALA A 128 -17.33 7.15 1.28
N PHE A 129 -16.97 6.90 0.01
CA PHE A 129 -16.24 7.88 -0.81
C PHE A 129 -16.94 9.24 -0.91
N LYS A 130 -18.28 9.26 -0.99
CA LYS A 130 -19.05 10.51 -1.07
C LYS A 130 -19.06 11.30 0.23
N GLU A 131 -18.77 10.66 1.36
CA GLU A 131 -18.74 11.28 2.67
C GLU A 131 -17.33 11.64 3.15
N ILE A 132 -16.31 11.34 2.35
CA ILE A 132 -14.92 11.67 2.66
C ILE A 132 -14.68 13.13 2.31
N ASP A 133 -14.19 13.87 3.30
CA ASP A 133 -13.59 15.18 3.10
C ASP A 133 -12.09 14.99 2.83
N PHE A 134 -11.63 15.40 1.64
CA PHE A 134 -10.27 15.16 1.16
C PHE A 134 -9.64 16.43 0.60
N PRO A 135 -8.38 16.77 0.95
CA PRO A 135 -7.78 18.08 0.64
C PRO A 135 -7.20 18.19 -0.78
N TYR A 136 -7.38 17.18 -1.64
CA TYR A 136 -6.95 17.18 -3.04
C TYR A 136 -8.15 17.10 -3.99
N PRO A 137 -8.02 17.53 -5.26
CA PRO A 137 -9.13 17.55 -6.19
C PRO A 137 -9.67 16.15 -6.48
N THR A 138 -10.98 15.97 -6.37
CA THR A 138 -11.70 14.75 -6.72
C THR A 138 -12.82 15.09 -7.70
N PRO A 139 -12.50 15.48 -8.95
CA PRO A 139 -13.53 15.84 -9.93
C PRO A 139 -14.51 14.69 -10.11
N ASP A 140 -15.81 15.00 -10.09
CA ASP A 140 -16.91 14.03 -10.12
C ASP A 140 -16.85 12.94 -9.01
N GLY A 141 -16.16 13.23 -7.91
CA GLY A 141 -15.92 12.26 -6.83
C GLY A 141 -14.93 11.15 -7.21
N ASN A 142 -14.06 11.38 -8.20
CA ASN A 142 -13.03 10.43 -8.61
C ASN A 142 -11.89 10.38 -7.58
N PHE A 143 -11.67 9.20 -7.00
CA PHE A 143 -10.57 8.94 -6.08
C PHE A 143 -9.40 8.15 -6.69
N GLU A 144 -9.44 7.91 -8.02
CA GLU A 144 -8.35 7.21 -8.71
C GLU A 144 -7.03 7.96 -8.51
N GLY A 145 -5.97 7.22 -8.15
CA GLY A 145 -4.67 7.82 -7.82
C GLY A 145 -4.40 8.04 -6.32
N TYR A 146 -5.41 7.98 -5.45
CA TYR A 146 -5.27 8.36 -4.04
C TYR A 146 -5.14 7.20 -3.04
N LEU A 147 -5.35 5.95 -3.45
CA LEU A 147 -5.17 4.78 -2.58
C LEU A 147 -3.73 4.27 -2.69
N TYR A 148 -2.82 4.92 -1.96
CA TYR A 148 -1.38 4.71 -2.09
C TYR A 148 -0.96 3.22 -2.02
N PRO A 149 -0.06 2.73 -2.90
CA PRO A 149 0.43 1.36 -2.85
C PRO A 149 1.25 1.07 -1.59
N GLU A 150 0.72 0.22 -0.70
CA GLU A 150 1.37 -0.17 0.55
C GLU A 150 0.68 -1.42 1.12
N THR A 151 1.32 -2.05 2.11
CA THR A 151 0.67 -3.03 2.98
C THR A 151 0.04 -2.36 4.21
N TYR A 152 -1.28 -2.47 4.30
CA TYR A 152 -2.10 -1.93 5.37
C TYR A 152 -2.51 -3.00 6.38
N PHE A 153 -2.73 -2.56 7.61
CA PHE A 153 -3.26 -3.38 8.70
C PHE A 153 -4.58 -2.78 9.16
N ILE A 154 -5.67 -3.36 8.67
CA ILE A 154 -7.03 -2.85 8.87
C ILE A 154 -7.62 -3.54 10.10
N PRO A 155 -8.15 -2.83 11.11
CA PRO A 155 -8.82 -3.46 12.25
C PRO A 155 -9.91 -4.45 11.80
N GLU A 156 -10.08 -5.61 12.45
CA GLU A 156 -11.13 -6.58 12.08
C GLU A 156 -12.56 -6.04 12.28
N SER A 157 -12.74 -5.12 13.24
CA SER A 157 -13.96 -4.35 13.40
C SER A 157 -13.72 -2.97 12.78
N TYR A 158 -14.38 -2.71 11.66
CA TYR A 158 -14.24 -1.48 10.89
C TYR A 158 -15.55 -1.16 10.18
N ASP A 159 -15.72 0.11 9.81
CA ASP A 159 -16.62 0.53 8.74
C ASP A 159 -15.79 0.88 7.49
N GLU A 160 -16.42 0.84 6.31
CA GLU A 160 -15.74 1.05 5.03
C GLU A 160 -15.08 2.45 4.94
N LYS A 161 -15.66 3.46 5.59
CA LYS A 161 -15.10 4.82 5.63
C LYS A 161 -13.80 4.86 6.43
N ALA A 162 -13.71 4.14 7.54
CA ALA A 162 -12.49 4.00 8.32
C ALA A 162 -11.38 3.33 7.50
N VAL A 163 -11.71 2.33 6.67
CA VAL A 163 -10.75 1.68 5.76
C VAL A 163 -10.22 2.68 4.73
N LEU A 164 -11.10 3.43 4.07
CA LEU A 164 -10.69 4.45 3.11
C LEU A 164 -9.83 5.54 3.77
N ASN A 165 -10.19 5.98 4.97
CA ASN A 165 -9.40 6.94 5.74
C ASN A 165 -8.00 6.41 6.09
N ILE A 166 -7.82 5.11 6.32
CA ILE A 166 -6.49 4.51 6.50
C ILE A 166 -5.64 4.70 5.23
N PHE A 167 -6.20 4.39 4.06
CA PHE A 167 -5.50 4.53 2.79
C PHE A 167 -5.18 5.99 2.46
N LEU A 168 -6.17 6.87 2.58
CA LEU A 168 -6.03 8.29 2.30
C LEU A 168 -5.08 8.98 3.29
N LYS A 169 -5.05 8.55 4.55
CA LYS A 169 -4.08 9.05 5.52
C LYS A 169 -2.64 8.66 5.16
N GLU A 170 -2.42 7.43 4.66
CA GLU A 170 -1.10 7.06 4.17
C GLU A 170 -0.74 7.86 2.92
N PHE A 171 -1.69 8.11 2.02
CA PHE A 171 -1.48 9.02 0.89
C PHE A 171 -1.03 10.40 1.36
N LEU A 172 -1.75 11.02 2.31
CA LEU A 172 -1.38 12.34 2.85
C LEU A 172 -0.04 12.34 3.58
N LYS A 173 0.41 11.20 4.11
CA LYS A 173 1.74 11.06 4.69
C LYS A 173 2.84 11.04 3.63
N ARG A 174 2.59 10.46 2.45
CA ARG A 174 3.53 10.44 1.31
C ARG A 174 3.48 11.75 0.53
N PHE A 175 2.30 12.34 0.44
CA PHE A 175 2.02 13.58 -0.26
C PHE A 175 1.40 14.61 0.69
N PRO A 176 2.20 15.17 1.62
CA PRO A 176 1.73 16.16 2.57
C PRO A 176 1.20 17.43 1.88
N VAL A 177 0.06 17.93 2.34
CA VAL A 177 -0.67 19.05 1.74
C VAL A 177 0.21 20.31 1.66
N GLU A 178 1.05 20.52 2.66
CA GLU A 178 2.00 21.62 2.81
C GLU A 178 3.15 21.60 1.79
N LYS A 179 3.50 20.43 1.24
CA LYS A 179 4.55 20.31 0.21
C LYS A 179 4.01 20.57 -1.20
N TYR A 180 2.72 20.33 -1.43
CA TYR A 180 2.08 20.44 -2.74
C TYR A 180 0.99 21.50 -2.70
N THR A 181 1.37 22.77 -2.59
CA THR A 181 0.43 23.88 -2.37
C THR A 181 -0.50 24.12 -3.56
N ASP A 182 -0.01 23.95 -4.79
CA ASP A 182 -0.84 23.97 -5.99
C ASP A 182 -1.50 22.60 -6.20
N LYS A 183 -2.79 22.53 -5.86
CA LYS A 183 -3.58 21.29 -5.90
C LYS A 183 -3.94 20.86 -7.31
N GLU A 184 -4.11 21.83 -8.22
CA GLU A 184 -4.43 21.56 -9.62
C GLU A 184 -3.19 21.08 -10.36
N GLU A 185 -2.03 21.71 -10.13
CA GLU A 185 -0.75 21.21 -10.64
C GLU A 185 -0.50 19.80 -10.13
N PHE A 186 -0.64 19.57 -8.81
CA PHE A 186 -0.45 18.25 -8.24
C PHE A 186 -1.36 17.20 -8.89
N TYR A 187 -2.63 17.52 -9.13
CA TYR A 187 -3.55 16.60 -9.78
C TYR A 187 -3.09 16.27 -11.21
N GLN A 188 -2.62 17.24 -12.00
CA GLN A 188 -2.03 16.98 -13.32
C GLN A 188 -0.77 16.10 -13.24
N LYS A 189 0.08 16.32 -12.23
CA LYS A 189 1.25 15.46 -11.99
C LYS A 189 0.85 14.04 -11.57
N LEU A 190 -0.21 13.89 -10.79
CA LEU A 190 -0.75 12.59 -10.40
C LEU A 190 -1.31 11.83 -11.62
N ILE A 191 -1.98 12.53 -12.55
CA ILE A 191 -2.43 11.94 -13.82
C ILE A 191 -1.22 11.42 -14.60
N MET A 192 -0.20 12.26 -14.82
CA MET A 192 1.03 11.84 -15.50
C MET A 192 1.70 10.66 -14.79
N ALA A 193 1.83 10.71 -13.46
CA ALA A 193 2.43 9.65 -12.65
C ALA A 193 1.71 8.31 -12.81
N SER A 194 0.37 8.32 -12.90
CA SER A 194 -0.41 7.10 -13.11
C SER A 194 -0.18 6.48 -14.50
N ILE A 195 0.11 7.28 -15.52
CA ILE A 195 0.51 6.79 -16.85
C ILE A 195 1.92 6.18 -16.75
N LEU A 196 2.86 6.89 -16.13
CA LEU A 196 4.24 6.42 -15.95
C LEU A 196 4.31 5.09 -15.19
N GLU A 197 3.51 4.93 -14.13
CA GLU A 197 3.46 3.68 -13.35
C GLU A 197 3.04 2.47 -14.19
N ARG A 198 2.21 2.68 -15.21
CA ARG A 198 1.68 1.60 -16.06
C ARG A 198 2.54 1.34 -17.30
N GLU A 199 3.36 2.30 -17.70
CA GLU A 199 4.23 2.21 -18.88
C GLU A 199 5.66 1.77 -18.53
N ALA A 200 6.21 2.27 -17.42
CA ALA A 200 7.59 2.00 -17.03
C ALA A 200 7.71 0.68 -16.26
N ALA A 201 8.44 -0.28 -16.82
CA ALA A 201 8.83 -1.48 -16.06
C ALA A 201 10.06 -1.25 -15.17
N LEU A 202 10.86 -0.21 -15.46
CA LEU A 202 12.04 0.18 -14.70
C LEU A 202 11.89 1.60 -14.15
N ASP A 203 12.10 1.76 -12.84
CA ASP A 203 12.02 3.07 -12.17
C ASP A 203 12.97 4.10 -12.77
N SER A 204 14.15 3.68 -13.22
CA SER A 204 15.14 4.56 -13.88
C SER A 204 14.67 5.15 -15.21
N GLU A 205 13.65 4.55 -15.85
CA GLU A 205 13.10 5.03 -17.13
C GLU A 205 11.93 6.01 -16.95
N LYS A 206 11.34 6.09 -15.75
CA LYS A 206 10.19 6.97 -15.47
C LYS A 206 10.48 8.45 -15.86
N PRO A 207 11.63 9.06 -15.52
CA PRO A 207 11.93 10.44 -15.93
C PRO A 207 12.08 10.62 -17.46
N LEU A 208 12.61 9.61 -18.16
CA LEU A 208 12.74 9.63 -19.62
C LEU A 208 11.36 9.50 -20.31
N MET A 209 10.49 8.62 -19.80
CA MET A 209 9.13 8.50 -20.29
C MET A 209 8.31 9.76 -20.01
N ALA A 210 8.49 10.38 -18.84
CA ALA A 210 7.88 11.68 -18.51
C ALA A 210 8.30 12.76 -19.52
N SER A 211 9.60 12.81 -19.86
CA SER A 211 10.14 13.68 -20.91
C SER A 211 9.42 13.48 -22.25
N VAL A 212 9.25 12.23 -22.69
CA VAL A 212 8.53 11.90 -23.94
C VAL A 212 7.10 12.41 -23.92
N PHE A 213 6.35 12.15 -22.85
CA PHE A 213 4.95 12.56 -22.78
C PHE A 213 4.80 14.10 -22.72
N TYR A 214 5.64 14.81 -21.96
CA TYR A 214 5.62 16.27 -21.95
C TYR A 214 6.04 16.87 -23.29
N ASN A 215 7.05 16.32 -23.97
CA ASN A 215 7.45 16.75 -25.31
C ASN A 215 6.32 16.57 -26.33
N ARG A 216 5.58 15.46 -26.25
CA ARG A 216 4.39 15.21 -27.09
C ARG A 216 3.31 16.24 -26.83
N ILE A 217 2.99 16.54 -25.57
CA ILE A 217 2.01 17.57 -25.19
C ILE A 217 2.44 18.93 -25.76
N ALA A 218 3.69 19.33 -25.56
CA ALA A 218 4.22 20.60 -26.06
C ALA A 218 4.16 20.71 -27.60
N LYS A 219 4.25 19.59 -28.32
CA LYS A 219 4.11 19.51 -29.79
C LYS A 219 2.68 19.25 -30.26
N ASN A 220 1.68 19.32 -29.38
CA ASN A 220 0.28 19.05 -29.70
C ASN A 220 0.06 17.65 -30.34
N MET A 221 0.83 16.66 -29.87
CA MET A 221 0.72 15.25 -30.23
C MET A 221 -0.16 14.50 -29.22
N THR A 222 -0.76 13.39 -29.64
CA THR A 222 -1.40 12.43 -28.74
C THR A 222 -0.37 11.74 -27.87
N LEU A 223 -0.73 11.33 -26.64
CA LEU A 223 0.18 10.54 -25.81
C LEU A 223 0.32 9.12 -26.34
N SER A 224 -0.76 8.56 -26.90
CA SER A 224 -0.80 7.22 -27.48
C SER A 224 -0.26 6.14 -26.52
N ALA A 225 -0.73 6.19 -25.27
CA ALA A 225 -0.33 5.27 -24.21
C ALA A 225 -1.36 4.12 -24.11
N ASP A 226 -0.93 2.88 -24.32
CA ASP A 226 -1.80 1.70 -24.28
C ASP A 226 -2.44 1.51 -22.91
N SER A 227 -1.74 1.88 -21.84
CA SER A 227 -2.23 1.85 -20.47
C SER A 227 -3.55 2.63 -20.30
N THR A 228 -3.67 3.78 -20.95
CA THR A 228 -4.86 4.65 -20.88
C THR A 228 -6.07 4.03 -21.57
N VAL A 229 -5.86 3.27 -22.66
CA VAL A 229 -6.90 2.49 -23.33
C VAL A 229 -7.27 1.25 -22.49
N ASN A 230 -6.27 0.56 -21.93
CA ASN A 230 -6.51 -0.63 -21.11
C ASN A 230 -7.26 -0.31 -19.81
N PHE A 231 -7.07 0.89 -19.26
CA PHE A 231 -7.86 1.40 -18.14
C PHE A 231 -9.37 1.41 -18.43
N VAL A 232 -9.79 1.78 -19.65
CA VAL A 232 -11.21 1.73 -20.06
C VAL A 232 -11.78 0.31 -20.00
N PHE A 233 -10.93 -0.70 -20.15
CA PHE A 233 -11.26 -2.11 -20.01
C PHE A 233 -10.90 -2.69 -18.63
N ASN A 234 -10.74 -1.85 -17.61
CA ASN A 234 -10.39 -2.25 -16.23
C ASN A 234 -9.14 -3.14 -16.12
N TYR A 235 -8.19 -3.01 -17.05
CA TYR A 235 -7.01 -3.87 -17.17
C TYR A 235 -7.31 -5.38 -17.31
N GLU A 236 -8.51 -5.75 -17.76
CA GLU A 236 -8.88 -7.15 -18.02
C GLU A 236 -8.23 -7.71 -19.30
N LYS A 237 -7.69 -6.83 -20.16
CA LYS A 237 -7.04 -7.22 -21.41
C LYS A 237 -5.54 -7.42 -21.21
N LYS A 238 -5.07 -8.63 -21.54
CA LYS A 238 -3.63 -8.95 -21.60
C LYS A 238 -2.91 -8.20 -22.72
N ARG A 239 -3.62 -7.87 -23.80
CA ARG A 239 -3.08 -7.17 -24.97
C ARG A 239 -4.14 -6.25 -25.55
N ILE A 240 -3.71 -5.06 -25.95
CA ILE A 240 -4.51 -4.09 -26.70
C ILE A 240 -4.33 -4.37 -28.19
N TYR A 241 -5.44 -4.49 -28.91
CA TYR A 241 -5.48 -4.68 -30.37
C TYR A 241 -5.90 -3.38 -31.06
N TYR A 242 -5.65 -3.25 -32.36
CA TYR A 242 -6.05 -2.06 -33.13
C TYR A 242 -7.53 -1.69 -32.98
N LYS A 243 -8.43 -2.68 -32.93
CA LYS A 243 -9.87 -2.44 -32.69
C LYS A 243 -10.18 -1.80 -31.34
N ASP A 244 -9.32 -2.02 -30.34
CA ASP A 244 -9.50 -1.49 -28.99
C ASP A 244 -9.07 -0.02 -28.91
N LEU A 245 -8.11 0.39 -29.75
CA LEU A 245 -7.70 1.79 -29.92
C LEU A 245 -8.84 2.67 -30.47
N GLU A 246 -9.88 2.04 -31.04
CA GLU A 246 -11.06 2.74 -31.54
C GLU A 246 -12.10 3.08 -30.46
N VAL A 247 -11.91 2.64 -29.21
CA VAL A 247 -12.86 2.91 -28.12
C VAL A 247 -13.10 4.41 -27.93
N GLN A 248 -14.36 4.82 -27.84
CA GLN A 248 -14.74 6.21 -27.60
C GLN A 248 -14.75 6.46 -26.09
N SER A 249 -13.72 7.15 -25.60
CA SER A 249 -13.57 7.48 -24.18
C SER A 249 -12.63 8.69 -24.04
N PRO A 250 -12.88 9.62 -23.10
CA PRO A 250 -11.95 10.72 -22.83
C PRO A 250 -10.58 10.24 -22.31
N TYR A 251 -10.49 9.01 -21.80
CA TYR A 251 -9.23 8.38 -21.40
C TYR A 251 -8.43 7.83 -22.59
N ASN A 252 -9.02 7.70 -23.78
CA ASN A 252 -8.31 7.17 -24.94
C ASN A 252 -7.32 8.22 -25.49
N THR A 253 -6.06 8.13 -25.08
CA THR A 253 -5.00 9.06 -25.50
C THR A 253 -4.47 8.81 -26.91
N TYR A 254 -5.04 7.87 -27.67
CA TYR A 254 -4.84 7.80 -29.13
C TYR A 254 -5.77 8.75 -29.89
N LYS A 255 -6.93 9.08 -29.31
CA LYS A 255 -7.95 9.94 -29.93
C LYS A 255 -7.96 11.35 -29.37
N ASN A 256 -7.63 11.49 -28.08
CA ASN A 256 -7.65 12.76 -27.36
C ASN A 256 -6.21 13.23 -27.10
N LYS A 257 -5.95 14.52 -27.33
CA LYS A 257 -4.66 15.15 -27.04
C LYS A 257 -4.60 15.62 -25.60
N GLY A 258 -3.39 15.75 -25.06
CA GLY A 258 -3.17 16.14 -23.67
C GLY A 258 -3.33 14.97 -22.70
N LEU A 259 -3.45 15.31 -21.41
CA LEU A 259 -3.68 14.34 -20.34
C LEU A 259 -5.14 13.83 -20.37
N PRO A 260 -5.41 12.58 -19.96
CA PRO A 260 -6.77 12.12 -19.71
C PRO A 260 -7.42 12.91 -18.54
N PRO A 261 -8.75 12.81 -18.33
CA PRO A 261 -9.45 13.61 -17.32
C PRO A 261 -9.12 13.25 -15.85
N GLY A 262 -8.43 12.13 -15.62
CA GLY A 262 -8.01 11.70 -14.29
C GLY A 262 -6.94 10.62 -14.33
N PRO A 263 -6.42 10.23 -13.16
CA PRO A 263 -5.45 9.14 -13.06
C PRO A 263 -6.03 7.81 -13.55
N ILE A 264 -5.17 6.88 -13.96
CA ILE A 264 -5.55 5.55 -14.47
C ILE A 264 -5.15 4.40 -13.53
N CYS A 265 -4.57 4.73 -12.38
CA CYS A 265 -4.22 3.83 -11.28
C CYS A 265 -3.68 4.61 -10.09
N ASN A 266 -3.36 3.91 -8.98
CA ASN A 266 -2.62 4.45 -7.84
C ASN A 266 -1.10 4.35 -8.05
N PRO A 267 -0.38 5.48 -8.26
CA PRO A 267 1.06 5.47 -8.51
C PRO A 267 1.89 5.49 -7.22
N THR A 268 3.16 5.15 -7.37
CA THR A 268 4.21 5.26 -6.34
C THR A 268 4.74 6.69 -6.21
N VAL A 269 5.50 6.94 -5.13
CA VAL A 269 6.27 8.20 -4.99
C VAL A 269 7.26 8.38 -6.15
N SER A 270 7.93 7.32 -6.62
CA SER A 270 8.91 7.45 -7.71
C SER A 270 8.27 7.91 -9.02
N SER A 271 7.04 7.49 -9.31
CA SER A 271 6.27 7.97 -10.47
C SER A 271 5.84 9.43 -10.34
N VAL A 272 5.42 9.86 -9.15
CA VAL A 272 5.08 11.28 -8.90
C VAL A 272 6.32 12.16 -9.01
N ASP A 273 7.44 11.73 -8.42
CA ASP A 273 8.71 12.45 -8.50
C ASP A 273 9.20 12.58 -9.95
N ALA A 274 9.05 11.54 -10.78
CA ALA A 274 9.39 11.59 -12.20
C ALA A 274 8.47 12.51 -13.02
N ALA A 275 7.19 12.64 -12.64
CA ALA A 275 6.28 13.60 -13.27
C ALA A 275 6.64 15.06 -12.94
N TYR A 276 7.13 15.32 -11.73
CA TYR A 276 7.65 16.64 -11.35
C TYR A 276 9.02 16.94 -11.97
N ASN A 277 9.87 15.92 -12.09
CA ASN A 277 11.26 16.05 -12.52
C ASN A 277 11.54 15.18 -13.76
N PRO A 278 10.94 15.49 -14.92
CA PRO A 278 11.24 14.77 -16.15
C PRO A 278 12.70 14.99 -16.55
N ALA A 279 13.28 14.01 -17.23
CA ALA A 279 14.60 14.19 -17.85
C ALA A 279 14.52 15.28 -18.94
N ASP A 280 15.58 16.07 -19.09
CA ASP A 280 15.68 17.04 -20.19
C ASP A 280 16.18 16.34 -21.45
N THR A 281 15.26 16.01 -22.35
CA THR A 281 15.56 15.30 -23.60
C THR A 281 14.63 15.76 -24.71
N GLU A 282 14.99 15.47 -25.96
CA GLU A 282 14.13 15.71 -27.13
C GLU A 282 13.38 14.45 -27.59
N PHE A 283 13.31 13.41 -26.75
CA PHE A 283 12.69 12.15 -27.15
C PHE A 283 11.18 12.32 -27.37
N LEU A 284 10.67 11.66 -28.41
CA LEU A 284 9.25 11.64 -28.76
C LEU A 284 8.69 10.23 -28.85
N PHE A 285 9.52 9.20 -28.82
CA PHE A 285 9.11 7.82 -28.97
C PHE A 285 9.90 6.92 -28.03
N PHE A 286 9.27 5.86 -27.57
CA PHE A 286 9.94 4.75 -26.91
C PHE A 286 9.34 3.43 -27.36
N VAL A 287 10.14 2.36 -27.34
CA VAL A 287 9.72 0.99 -27.65
C VAL A 287 10.50 0.01 -26.80
N THR A 288 9.88 -1.09 -26.39
CA THR A 288 10.58 -2.13 -25.62
C THR A 288 11.78 -2.68 -26.39
N LYS A 289 12.91 -2.88 -25.69
CA LYS A 289 14.12 -3.51 -26.21
C LYS A 289 14.40 -4.88 -25.56
N GLY A 290 13.41 -5.45 -24.86
CA GLY A 290 13.55 -6.68 -24.07
C GLY A 290 13.99 -6.43 -22.63
N GLY A 291 13.76 -7.43 -21.77
CA GLY A 291 14.13 -7.36 -20.34
C GLY A 291 13.41 -6.28 -19.53
N GLY A 292 12.31 -5.72 -20.04
CA GLY A 292 11.56 -4.61 -19.42
C GLY A 292 12.08 -3.22 -19.76
N ALA A 293 13.25 -3.10 -20.39
CA ALA A 293 13.82 -1.80 -20.75
C ALA A 293 13.30 -1.28 -22.09
N HIS A 294 13.52 0.00 -22.35
CA HIS A 294 13.08 0.70 -23.56
C HIS A 294 14.24 1.35 -24.33
N PHE A 295 14.03 1.48 -25.63
CA PHE A 295 14.81 2.33 -26.53
C PHE A 295 14.03 3.63 -26.77
N PHE A 296 14.68 4.76 -26.53
CA PHE A 296 14.11 6.11 -26.70
C PHE A 296 14.66 6.75 -27.98
N SER A 297 13.80 7.43 -28.73
CA SER A 297 14.15 8.04 -30.02
C SER A 297 13.49 9.40 -30.23
N LYS A 298 14.15 10.26 -30.99
CA LYS A 298 13.69 11.62 -31.31
C LYS A 298 12.75 11.62 -32.51
N THR A 299 13.00 10.73 -33.48
CA THR A 299 12.24 10.68 -34.73
C THR A 299 11.47 9.37 -34.89
N TYR A 300 10.37 9.44 -35.64
CA TYR A 300 9.60 8.24 -35.97
C TYR A 300 10.41 7.25 -36.83
N LYS A 301 11.33 7.76 -37.65
CA LYS A 301 12.25 6.94 -38.45
C LYS A 301 13.17 6.09 -37.55
N GLU A 302 13.84 6.71 -36.57
CA GLU A 302 14.66 5.99 -35.58
C GLU A 302 13.87 4.91 -34.83
N HIS A 303 12.64 5.23 -34.43
CA HIS A 303 11.74 4.28 -33.76
C HIS A 303 11.46 3.05 -34.64
N LEU A 304 11.10 3.26 -35.91
CA LEU A 304 10.82 2.18 -36.85
C LEU A 304 12.07 1.37 -37.21
N ASP A 305 13.20 2.03 -37.39
CA ASP A 305 14.48 1.38 -37.70
C ASP A 305 14.90 0.45 -36.54
N PHE A 306 14.75 0.89 -35.29
CA PHE A 306 15.00 0.04 -34.12
C PHE A 306 14.09 -1.19 -34.10
N GLN A 307 12.77 -1.01 -34.32
CA GLN A 307 11.81 -2.12 -34.35
C GLN A 307 12.11 -3.13 -35.45
N LYS A 308 12.57 -2.68 -36.62
CA LYS A 308 12.90 -3.58 -37.74
C LYS A 308 14.14 -4.43 -37.47
N ASN A 309 15.13 -3.85 -36.80
CA ASN A 309 16.44 -4.49 -36.59
C ASN A 309 16.52 -5.36 -35.33
N ASN A 310 15.54 -5.28 -34.42
CA ASN A 310 15.54 -5.96 -33.12
C ASN A 310 14.28 -6.83 -32.91
N LYS A 311 13.72 -7.34 -34.00
CA LYS A 311 12.58 -8.27 -34.00
C LYS A 311 13.02 -9.72 -33.76
#